data_AF-A0A950AY23-F1
#
_entry.id   AF-A0A950AY23-F1
#
_cell.length_a   1.000
_cell.length_b   1.000
_cell.length_c   1.000
_cell.angle_alpha   90.00
_cell.angle_beta   90.00
_cell.angle_gamma   90.00
#
_symmetry.space_group_name_H-M   'P 1'
#
loop_
_entity.id
_entity.type
_entity.pdbx_description
1 polymer ?
#
loop_
_entity_poly.entity_id
_entity_poly.type
_entity_poly.pdbx_seq_one_letter_code
_entity_poly.pdbx_strand_id
1 'polypeptide(L)'
;PAPFDIATCMYHTGLDPFTGREVSTAKHLRDRKLQRALLQFFKPENYFEVREALIKAGRQDLIGAGCEALIPANPPKAALRARMLRTNKELAEGRYIHTVEGPSQEETGPTPTPAGYRPHRKSVKRRSR
;
A
#
# COMPACT_ATOMS: atom_id res chain seq x y z
N PRO A 1 0.66 7.79 -22.89
CA PRO A 1 0.18 7.01 -24.05
C PRO A 1 0.89 7.54 -25.29
N ALA A 2 1.33 6.67 -26.22
CA ALA A 2 2.00 7.13 -27.44
C ALA A 2 0.96 7.62 -28.47
N PRO A 3 1.16 8.76 -29.15
CA PRO A 3 0.24 9.20 -30.19
C PRO A 3 0.19 8.15 -31.32
N PHE A 4 -0.97 8.05 -32.00
CA PHE A 4 -1.25 7.09 -33.09
C PHE A 4 -1.33 5.59 -32.69
N ASP A 5 -1.40 5.27 -31.40
CA ASP A 5 -1.60 3.89 -30.93
C ASP A 5 -3.08 3.59 -30.60
N ILE A 6 -3.50 2.35 -30.86
CA ILE A 6 -4.83 1.82 -30.52
C ILE A 6 -5.07 1.94 -29.02
N ALA A 7 -4.07 1.63 -28.19
CA ALA A 7 -4.17 1.75 -26.74
C ALA A 7 -4.45 3.19 -26.28
N THR A 8 -3.93 4.18 -27.01
CA THR A 8 -4.16 5.60 -26.75
C THR A 8 -5.59 5.99 -27.10
N CYS A 9 -6.10 5.51 -28.25
CA CYS A 9 -7.51 5.68 -28.60
C CYS A 9 -8.40 5.12 -27.48
N MET A 10 -8.21 3.84 -27.10
CA MET A 10 -8.98 3.18 -26.05
C MET A 10 -8.90 3.90 -24.70
N TYR A 11 -7.73 4.43 -24.32
CA TYR A 11 -7.54 5.17 -23.08
C TYR A 11 -8.34 6.49 -23.04
N HIS A 12 -8.39 7.20 -24.17
CA HIS A 12 -9.08 8.49 -24.25
C HIS A 12 -10.59 8.34 -24.49
N THR A 13 -10.99 7.46 -25.41
CA THR A 13 -12.40 7.26 -25.80
C THR A 13 -13.14 6.31 -24.87
N GLY A 14 -12.44 5.35 -24.24
CA GLY A 14 -13.08 4.26 -23.49
C GLY A 14 -13.79 3.24 -24.39
N LEU A 15 -13.55 3.28 -25.71
CA LEU A 15 -14.14 2.37 -26.69
C LEU A 15 -13.04 1.60 -27.42
N ASP A 16 -13.30 0.34 -27.74
CA ASP A 16 -12.50 -0.42 -28.68
C ASP A 16 -12.73 0.13 -30.10
N PRO A 17 -11.70 0.64 -30.81
CA PRO A 17 -11.87 1.28 -32.12
C PRO A 17 -12.35 0.32 -33.22
N PHE A 18 -12.23 -0.99 -33.04
CA PHE A 18 -12.69 -1.96 -34.04
C PHE A 18 -14.13 -2.40 -33.81
N THR A 19 -14.50 -2.64 -32.55
CA THR A 19 -15.83 -3.20 -32.22
C THR A 19 -16.83 -2.15 -31.75
N GLY A 20 -16.37 -0.96 -31.37
CA GLY A 20 -17.21 0.10 -30.80
C GLY A 20 -17.73 -0.21 -29.38
N ARG A 21 -17.26 -1.29 -28.75
CA ARG A 21 -17.68 -1.68 -27.40
C ARG A 21 -16.93 -0.90 -26.33
N GLU A 22 -17.58 -0.69 -25.20
CA GLU A 22 -16.97 -0.05 -24.03
C GLU A 22 -15.86 -0.92 -23.43
N VAL A 23 -14.73 -0.29 -23.14
CA VAL A 23 -13.56 -0.91 -22.52
C VAL A 23 -13.20 -0.19 -21.24
N SER A 24 -13.14 -0.94 -20.14
CA SER A 24 -12.72 -0.42 -18.84
C SER A 24 -11.23 -0.09 -18.85
N THR A 25 -10.90 1.19 -18.63
CA THR A 25 -9.52 1.69 -18.57
C THR A 25 -9.23 2.34 -17.22
N ALA A 26 -8.05 2.07 -16.64
CA ALA A 26 -7.66 2.63 -15.35
C ALA A 26 -7.19 4.08 -15.49
N LYS A 27 -8.05 5.03 -15.12
CA LYS A 27 -7.72 6.48 -15.13
C LYS A 27 -7.20 6.95 -13.77
N HIS A 28 -7.72 6.41 -12.67
CA HIS A 28 -7.30 6.82 -11.33
C HIS A 28 -5.91 6.30 -10.96
N LEU A 29 -5.20 7.07 -10.14
CA LEU A 29 -3.85 6.71 -9.69
C LEU A 29 -3.82 5.37 -8.94
N ARG A 30 -4.83 5.12 -8.10
CA ARG A 30 -4.95 3.88 -7.33
C ARG A 30 -5.09 2.66 -8.23
N ASP A 31 -5.92 2.75 -9.26
CA ASP A 31 -6.18 1.62 -10.16
C ASP A 31 -4.96 1.29 -11.00
N ARG A 32 -4.29 2.33 -11.53
CA ARG A 32 -3.00 2.16 -12.24
C ARG A 32 -1.93 1.54 -11.35
N LYS A 33 -1.90 1.91 -10.07
CA LYS A 33 -0.98 1.33 -9.08
C LYS A 33 -1.26 -0.16 -8.89
N LEU A 34 -2.53 -0.55 -8.71
CA LEU A 34 -2.93 -1.95 -8.54
C LEU A 34 -2.61 -2.78 -9.79
N GLN A 35 -2.91 -2.27 -10.99
CA GLN A 35 -2.56 -2.93 -12.25
C GLN A 35 -1.05 -3.14 -12.39
N ARG A 36 -0.26 -2.09 -12.11
CA ARG A 36 1.21 -2.19 -12.11
C ARG A 36 1.73 -3.17 -11.07
N ALA A 37 1.11 -3.22 -9.89
CA ALA A 37 1.48 -4.14 -8.83
C ALA A 37 1.25 -5.60 -9.29
N LEU A 38 0.11 -5.90 -9.93
CA LEU A 38 -0.18 -7.23 -10.50
C LEU A 38 0.87 -7.67 -11.53
N LEU A 39 1.28 -6.78 -12.45
CA LEU A 39 2.34 -7.08 -13.42
C LEU A 39 3.69 -7.37 -12.75
N GLN A 40 3.92 -6.82 -11.55
CA GLN A 40 5.15 -6.95 -10.79
C GLN A 40 4.94 -7.77 -9.52
N PHE A 41 4.12 -8.82 -9.58
CA PHE A 41 3.73 -9.61 -8.42
C PHE A 41 4.91 -10.25 -7.66
N PHE A 42 5.97 -10.60 -8.40
CA PHE A 42 7.19 -11.21 -7.85
C PHE A 42 7.99 -10.24 -6.96
N LYS A 43 7.74 -8.92 -7.06
CA LYS A 43 8.41 -7.95 -6.19
C LYS A 43 7.76 -7.98 -4.80
N PRO A 44 8.52 -8.25 -3.73
CA PRO A 44 7.95 -8.36 -2.39
C PRO A 44 7.32 -7.05 -1.90
N GLU A 45 7.82 -5.90 -2.35
CA GLU A 45 7.27 -4.59 -1.98
C GLU A 45 5.81 -4.39 -2.40
N ASN A 46 5.40 -5.07 -3.48
CA ASN A 46 4.06 -4.95 -4.05
C ASN A 46 3.07 -5.94 -3.44
N TYR A 47 3.52 -6.84 -2.57
CA TYR A 47 2.71 -7.93 -2.03
C TYR A 47 1.34 -7.47 -1.51
N PHE A 48 1.29 -6.37 -0.74
CA PHE A 48 0.04 -5.86 -0.18
C PHE A 48 -0.93 -5.33 -1.24
N GLU A 49 -0.41 -4.66 -2.27
CA GLU A 49 -1.19 -4.10 -3.38
C GLU A 49 -1.71 -5.22 -4.28
N VAL A 50 -0.89 -6.24 -4.55
CA VAL A 50 -1.28 -7.44 -5.29
C VAL A 50 -2.38 -8.20 -4.55
N ARG A 51 -2.20 -8.41 -3.23
CA ARG A 51 -3.20 -9.09 -2.40
C ARG A 51 -4.53 -8.35 -2.39
N GLU A 52 -4.52 -7.01 -2.28
CA GLU A 52 -5.72 -6.18 -2.38
C GLU A 52 -6.38 -6.31 -3.76
N ALA A 53 -5.60 -6.28 -4.84
CA ALA A 53 -6.10 -6.41 -6.20
C ALA A 53 -6.77 -7.78 -6.45
N LEU A 54 -6.15 -8.87 -5.98
CA LEU A 54 -6.70 -10.22 -6.09
C LEU A 54 -8.01 -10.40 -5.32
N ILE A 55 -8.09 -9.83 -4.10
CA ILE A 55 -9.33 -9.85 -3.31
C ILE A 55 -10.44 -9.08 -4.04
N LYS A 56 -10.13 -7.90 -4.59
CA LYS A 56 -11.09 -7.10 -5.37
C LYS A 56 -11.56 -7.81 -6.64
N ALA A 57 -10.67 -8.56 -7.29
CA ALA A 57 -10.99 -9.37 -8.46
C ALA A 57 -11.72 -10.68 -8.13
N GLY A 58 -11.93 -11.00 -6.85
CA GLY A 58 -12.53 -12.26 -6.41
C GLY A 58 -11.63 -13.49 -6.63
N ARG A 59 -10.34 -13.29 -6.93
CA ARG A 59 -9.36 -14.34 -7.27
C ARG A 59 -8.48 -14.71 -6.07
N GLN A 60 -9.13 -15.07 -4.96
CA GLN A 60 -8.45 -15.48 -3.73
C GLN A 60 -7.82 -16.88 -3.84
N ASP A 61 -8.24 -17.67 -4.83
CA ASP A 61 -7.65 -18.94 -5.24
C ASP A 61 -6.15 -18.82 -5.55
N LEU A 62 -5.72 -17.67 -6.07
CA LEU A 62 -4.33 -17.38 -6.40
C LEU A 62 -3.47 -16.97 -5.19
N ILE A 63 -4.00 -17.05 -3.96
CA ILE A 63 -3.30 -16.70 -2.72
C ILE A 63 -3.11 -17.97 -1.90
N GLY A 64 -1.88 -18.45 -1.73
CA GLY A 64 -1.66 -19.72 -1.06
C GLY A 64 -0.23 -20.23 -1.11
N ALA A 65 -0.05 -21.49 -0.69
CA ALA A 65 1.23 -22.20 -0.78
C ALA A 65 1.26 -23.20 -1.95
N GLY A 66 0.19 -23.28 -2.74
CA GLY A 66 0.10 -24.17 -3.90
C GLY A 66 0.95 -23.67 -5.07
N CYS A 67 1.30 -24.58 -5.98
CA CYS A 67 2.09 -24.26 -7.18
C CYS A 67 1.37 -23.27 -8.12
N GLU A 68 0.04 -23.24 -8.08
CA GLU A 68 -0.79 -22.33 -8.89
C GLU A 68 -1.04 -20.97 -8.20
N ALA A 69 -0.56 -20.78 -6.97
CA ALA A 69 -0.71 -19.51 -6.27
C ALA A 69 0.27 -18.47 -6.84
N LEU A 70 -0.26 -17.27 -7.13
CA LEU A 70 0.53 -16.13 -7.59
C LEU A 70 1.34 -15.51 -6.45
N ILE A 71 0.76 -15.48 -5.24
CA ILE A 71 1.41 -14.92 -4.04
C ILE A 71 1.23 -15.85 -2.83
N PRO A 72 2.19 -15.86 -1.88
CA PRO A 72 2.05 -16.62 -0.64
C PRO A 72 0.91 -16.12 0.23
N ALA A 73 0.30 -16.99 1.03
CA ALA A 73 -0.75 -16.62 1.98
C ALA A 73 -0.30 -15.58 3.01
N ASN A 74 0.96 -15.68 3.45
CA ASN A 74 1.58 -14.76 4.40
C ASN A 74 2.57 -13.83 3.70
N PRO A 75 2.68 -12.56 4.13
CA PRO A 75 3.62 -11.62 3.55
C PRO A 75 5.07 -12.07 3.81
N PRO A 76 5.96 -12.02 2.79
CA PRO A 76 7.37 -12.30 3.00
C PRO A 76 8.00 -11.21 3.89
N LYS A 77 9.04 -11.57 4.65
CA LYS A 77 9.74 -10.63 5.56
C LYS A 77 10.23 -9.37 4.84
N ALA A 78 10.64 -9.51 3.58
CA ALA A 78 11.04 -8.39 2.73
C ALA A 78 9.90 -7.39 2.48
N ALA A 79 8.67 -7.86 2.25
CA ALA A 79 7.49 -7.00 2.07
C ALA A 79 7.20 -6.18 3.34
N LEU A 80 7.27 -6.84 4.50
CA LEU A 80 7.07 -6.19 5.80
C LEU A 80 8.13 -5.11 6.03
N ARG A 81 9.41 -5.42 5.80
CA ARG A 81 10.50 -4.45 5.90
C ARG A 81 10.31 -3.27 4.96
N ALA A 82 9.98 -3.51 3.68
CA ALA A 82 9.75 -2.44 2.71
C ALA A 82 8.60 -1.51 3.14
N ARG A 83 7.51 -2.09 3.68
CA ARG A 83 6.40 -1.31 4.24
C ARG A 83 6.85 -0.45 5.43
N MET A 84 7.60 -1.03 6.36
CA MET A 84 8.16 -0.31 7.52
C MET A 84 9.11 0.82 7.10
N LEU A 85 9.96 0.59 6.11
CA LEU A 85 10.87 1.61 5.59
C LEU A 85 10.10 2.78 4.96
N ARG A 86 9.05 2.49 4.18
CA ARG A 86 8.17 3.53 3.60
C ARG A 86 7.50 4.36 4.70
N THR A 87 6.91 3.72 5.71
CA THR A 87 6.25 4.43 6.82
C THR A 87 7.25 5.28 7.61
N ASN A 88 8.44 4.76 7.90
CA ASN A 88 9.47 5.51 8.62
C ASN A 88 9.96 6.72 7.80
N LYS A 89 10.06 6.59 6.48
CA LYS A 89 10.42 7.70 5.58
C LYS A 89 9.33 8.77 5.57
N GLU A 90 8.06 8.38 5.44
CA GLU A 90 6.92 9.32 5.49
C GLU A 90 6.86 10.09 6.81
N LEU A 91 7.15 9.41 7.93
CA LEU A 91 7.26 10.01 9.26
C LEU A 91 8.43 11.01 9.33
N ALA A 92 9.62 10.63 8.84
CA ALA A 92 10.79 11.49 8.83
C ALA A 92 10.60 12.73 7.94
N GLU A 93 9.85 12.61 6.85
CA GLU A 93 9.51 13.70 5.94
C GLU A 93 8.40 14.63 6.47
N GLY A 94 7.91 14.42 7.70
CA GLY A 94 6.91 15.28 8.33
C GLY A 94 5.52 15.22 7.67
N ARG A 95 5.27 14.27 6.76
CA ARG A 95 3.98 14.10 6.06
C ARG A 95 2.96 13.30 6.88
N TYR A 96 3.21 13.11 8.17
CA TYR A 96 2.31 12.42 9.07
C TYR A 96 1.34 13.43 9.69
N ILE A 97 0.08 13.39 9.24
CA ILE A 97 -0.97 14.39 9.49
C ILE A 97 -1.44 14.43 10.97
N HIS A 98 -0.93 13.53 11.83
CA HIS A 98 -1.19 13.57 13.27
C HIS A 98 0.03 14.07 14.05
N THR A 99 0.49 15.28 13.77
CA THR A 99 1.18 16.07 14.80
C THR A 99 0.09 16.71 15.66
N VAL A 100 -0.19 16.14 16.83
CA VAL A 100 -0.93 16.91 17.85
C VAL A 100 0.03 18.02 18.28
N GLU A 101 -0.25 19.26 17.89
CA GLU A 101 0.46 20.43 18.41
C GLU A 101 0.26 20.47 19.92
N GLY A 102 1.23 19.94 20.66
CA GLY A 102 1.31 20.18 22.10
C GLY A 102 1.64 21.66 22.33
N PRO A 103 1.13 22.28 23.40
CA PRO A 103 1.50 23.65 23.72
C PRO A 103 3.01 23.75 23.89
N SER A 104 3.60 24.72 23.21
CA SER A 104 5.04 25.04 23.25
C SER A 104 5.54 25.14 24.68
N GLN A 105 6.42 24.23 25.11
CA GLN A 105 7.26 24.44 26.28
C GLN A 105 8.71 24.02 25.99
N GLU A 106 9.54 25.05 26.12
CA GLU A 106 10.99 25.16 26.34
C GLU A 106 11.81 23.88 26.53
N GLU A 107 13.01 23.93 25.95
CA GLU A 107 14.03 22.89 25.93
C GLU A 107 14.48 22.47 27.33
N THR A 108 14.52 21.14 27.58
CA THR A 108 15.61 20.33 28.16
C THR A 108 15.07 19.09 28.88
N GLY A 109 15.15 17.91 28.25
CA GLY A 109 14.82 16.64 28.91
C GLY A 109 14.80 15.43 27.96
N PRO A 110 15.07 14.20 28.44
CA PRO A 110 15.14 13.01 27.60
C PRO A 110 13.76 12.68 27.01
N THR A 111 13.76 12.24 25.75
CA THR A 111 12.57 12.04 24.91
C THR A 111 11.48 11.20 25.61
N PRO A 112 10.21 11.68 25.68
CA PRO A 112 9.15 10.94 26.35
C PRO A 112 8.76 9.71 25.53
N THR A 113 8.68 8.55 26.18
CA THR A 113 8.06 7.36 25.59
C THR A 113 6.62 7.68 25.18
N PRO A 114 6.16 7.29 23.97
CA PRO A 114 4.85 7.67 23.48
C PRO A 114 3.76 7.02 24.34
N ALA A 115 3.20 7.79 25.25
CA ALA A 115 1.96 7.44 25.91
C ALA A 115 0.88 7.35 24.82
N GLY A 116 0.35 6.15 24.59
CA GLY A 116 -0.76 5.98 23.64
C GLY A 116 -1.96 6.86 24.03
N TYR A 117 -2.91 7.01 23.10
CA TYR A 117 -4.13 7.84 23.18
C TYR A 117 -5.08 7.58 24.39
N ARG A 118 -4.69 6.75 25.35
CA ARG A 118 -5.47 6.40 26.55
C ARG A 118 -4.67 6.76 27.81
N PRO A 119 -4.62 8.06 28.18
CA PRO A 119 -3.76 8.55 29.28
C PRO A 119 -4.07 7.91 30.64
N HIS A 120 -5.31 7.46 30.85
CA HIS A 120 -5.75 6.84 32.11
C HIS A 120 -5.62 5.31 32.16
N ARG A 121 -5.04 4.66 31.12
CA ARG A 121 -4.87 3.21 31.12
C ARG A 121 -3.50 2.84 31.69
N LYS A 122 -3.49 2.12 32.81
CA LYS A 122 -2.27 1.50 33.37
C LYS A 122 -1.59 0.65 32.28
N SER A 123 -0.40 1.07 31.84
CA SER A 123 0.40 0.30 30.88
C SER A 123 1.06 -0.87 31.59
N VAL A 124 1.01 -2.05 30.98
CA VAL A 124 1.62 -3.26 31.53
C VAL A 124 3.13 -3.19 31.29
N LYS A 125 3.92 -3.03 32.37
CA LYS A 125 5.39 -3.13 32.30
C LYS A 125 5.78 -4.61 32.20
N ARG A 126 6.59 -4.98 31.20
CA ARG A 126 7.24 -6.30 31.15
C ARG A 126 8.26 -6.37 32.30
N ARG A 127 8.13 -7.36 33.18
CA ARG A 127 9.16 -7.69 34.18
C ARG A 127 10.42 -8.16 33.45
N SER A 128 11.57 -7.58 33.78
CA SER A 128 12.87 -8.13 33.42
C SER A 128 13.07 -9.47 34.12
N ARG A 129 13.73 -10.41 33.43
CA ARG A 129 14.26 -11.63 34.03
C ARG A 129 15.53 -11.34 34.80
#